data_AF-V7BQL7-F1
#
_entry.id   AF-V7BQL7-F1
#
_cell.length_a   1.000
_cell.length_b   1.000
_cell.length_c   1.000
_cell.angle_alpha   90.00
_cell.angle_beta   90.00
_cell.angle_gamma   90.00
#
_symmetry.space_group_name_H-M   'P 1'
#
loop_
_entity.id
_entity.type
_entity.pdbx_description
1 polymer ?
#
loop_
_entity_poly.entity_id
_entity_poly.type
_entity_poly.pdbx_seq_one_letter_code
_entity_poly.pdbx_strand_id
1 'polypeptide(L)'
;MTGRKVKLAFIANDCARRASYRRRKKSMLKKIKELSTLCGVEACAIVYSPFDQEPQIWPSESGVQDVVEKFRTMPEWKKHKMGNQESVMEKSIVKGKRKIRKLEEENKEMEITMFMFQCLNSSRVQPQHHMTLADLNLLSSVIEQKLNDISRMLEITNVTEAPYQPQIQPFVDTNLKL
;
A
#
# COMPACT_ATOMS: atom_id res chain seq x y z
N MET A 1 -12.38 -2.73 19.70
CA MET A 1 -13.00 -3.22 18.45
C MET A 1 -12.12 -2.86 17.27
N THR A 2 -11.39 -3.81 16.70
CA THR A 2 -10.56 -3.62 15.51
C THR A 2 -11.45 -3.67 14.26
N GLY A 3 -11.88 -2.50 13.82
CA GLY A 3 -12.71 -2.37 12.62
C GLY A 3 -11.93 -2.74 11.35
N ARG A 4 -12.56 -3.50 10.46
CA ARG A 4 -12.03 -3.77 9.12
C ARG A 4 -11.78 -2.43 8.40
N LYS A 5 -10.60 -2.26 7.79
CA LYS A 5 -10.21 -1.01 7.12
C LYS A 5 -11.25 -0.63 6.07
N VAL A 6 -11.80 0.57 6.19
CA VAL A 6 -12.84 1.09 5.28
C VAL A 6 -12.19 1.55 3.97
N LYS A 7 -12.72 1.09 2.83
CA LYS A 7 -12.37 1.62 1.50
C LYS A 7 -13.05 2.98 1.30
N LEU A 8 -12.27 4.01 0.98
CA LEU A 8 -12.79 5.35 0.65
C LEU A 8 -13.27 5.37 -0.80
N ALA A 9 -14.41 4.73 -1.05
CA ALA A 9 -15.07 4.68 -2.36
C ALA A 9 -16.59 4.77 -2.17
N PHE A 10 -17.31 5.03 -3.27
CA PHE A 10 -18.76 5.00 -3.26
C PHE A 10 -19.28 3.61 -2.83
N ILE A 11 -20.25 3.59 -1.93
CA ILE A 11 -20.87 2.34 -1.45
C ILE A 11 -22.03 2.00 -2.39
N ALA A 12 -21.82 1.01 -3.27
CA ALA A 12 -22.83 0.64 -4.27
C ALA A 12 -24.14 0.14 -3.64
N ASN A 13 -24.07 -0.67 -2.58
CA ASN A 13 -25.26 -1.17 -1.89
C ASN A 13 -26.01 -0.05 -1.15
N ASP A 14 -27.25 0.18 -1.53
CA ASP A 14 -28.07 1.29 -1.02
C ASP A 14 -28.37 1.23 0.47
N CYS A 15 -28.74 0.05 0.99
CA CYS A 15 -29.02 -0.15 2.40
C CYS A 15 -27.77 0.11 3.26
N ALA A 16 -26.62 -0.45 2.83
CA ALA A 16 -25.33 -0.23 3.48
C ALA A 16 -24.89 1.24 3.39
N ARG A 17 -25.11 1.90 2.24
CA ARG A 17 -24.82 3.32 2.03
C ARG A 17 -25.64 4.20 2.97
N ARG A 18 -26.95 3.96 3.06
CA ARG A 18 -27.87 4.69 3.96
C ARG A 18 -27.51 4.49 5.44
N ALA A 19 -27.21 3.26 5.86
CA ALA A 19 -26.80 2.96 7.23
C ALA A 19 -25.44 3.58 7.59
N SER A 20 -24.49 3.57 6.66
CA SER A 20 -23.19 4.24 6.81
C SER A 20 -23.36 5.76 6.90
N TYR A 21 -24.16 6.35 6.01
CA TYR A 21 -24.47 7.78 6.01
C TYR A 21 -25.02 8.25 7.37
N ARG A 22 -26.07 7.59 7.90
CA ARG A 22 -26.66 7.95 9.20
C ARG A 22 -25.64 7.93 10.33
N ARG A 23 -24.82 6.87 10.41
CA ARG A 23 -23.78 6.73 11.44
C ARG A 23 -22.68 7.80 11.31
N ARG A 24 -22.16 8.00 10.10
CA ARG A 24 -21.08 8.97 9.84
C ARG A 24 -21.54 10.41 10.00
N LYS A 25 -22.74 10.78 9.52
CA LYS A 25 -23.34 12.10 9.71
C LYS A 25 -23.42 12.46 11.20
N LYS A 26 -24.00 11.56 12.01
CA LYS A 26 -24.11 11.77 13.46
C LYS A 26 -22.73 11.92 14.12
N SER A 27 -21.79 11.06 13.77
CA SER A 27 -20.41 11.12 14.29
C SER A 27 -19.70 12.41 13.89
N MET A 28 -19.85 12.85 12.64
CA MET A 28 -19.22 14.05 12.10
C MET A 28 -19.74 15.30 12.82
N LEU A 29 -21.06 15.46 12.94
CA LEU A 29 -21.65 16.60 13.65
C LEU A 29 -21.22 16.64 15.12
N LYS A 30 -21.16 15.48 15.79
CA LYS A 30 -20.63 15.40 17.16
C LYS A 30 -19.18 15.89 17.23
N LYS A 31 -18.33 15.47 16.29
CA LYS A 31 -16.92 15.89 16.24
C LYS A 31 -16.75 17.37 15.92
N ILE A 32 -17.59 17.94 15.06
CA ILE A 32 -17.58 19.37 14.76
C ILE A 32 -17.98 20.18 16.01
N LYS A 33 -19.02 19.74 16.72
CA LYS A 33 -19.41 20.35 18.00
C LYS A 33 -18.28 20.29 19.03
N GLU A 34 -17.67 19.12 19.23
CA GLU A 34 -16.53 18.95 20.14
C GLU A 34 -15.36 19.87 19.75
N LEU A 35 -15.01 19.93 18.47
CA LEU A 35 -13.95 20.82 17.96
C LEU A 35 -14.26 22.29 18.24
N SER A 36 -15.47 22.73 17.94
CA SER A 36 -15.90 24.10 18.17
C SER A 36 -15.84 24.48 19.65
N THR A 37 -16.34 23.60 20.53
CA THR A 37 -16.33 23.84 21.98
C THR A 37 -14.93 23.78 22.59
N LEU A 38 -14.12 22.76 22.26
CA LEU A 38 -12.82 22.54 22.90
C LEU A 38 -11.74 23.51 22.41
N CYS A 39 -11.79 23.89 21.14
CA CYS A 39 -10.79 24.76 20.55
C CYS A 39 -11.25 26.22 20.45
N GLY A 40 -12.50 26.53 20.84
CA GLY A 40 -13.07 27.88 20.73
C GLY A 40 -13.13 28.39 19.29
N VAL A 41 -13.28 27.47 18.32
CA VAL A 41 -13.35 27.82 16.89
C VAL A 41 -14.80 27.90 16.42
N GLU A 42 -15.09 28.89 15.59
CA GLU A 42 -16.36 28.95 14.87
C GLU A 42 -16.35 27.87 13.78
N ALA A 43 -17.37 27.03 13.79
CA ALA A 43 -17.53 25.97 12.81
C ALA A 43 -19.01 25.83 12.43
N CYS A 44 -19.27 25.41 11.20
CA CYS A 44 -20.59 25.07 10.73
C CYS A 44 -20.53 23.82 9.84
N ALA A 45 -21.69 23.17 9.64
CA ALA A 45 -21.81 22.04 8.73
C ALA A 45 -23.10 22.13 7.93
N ILE A 46 -22.99 21.87 6.62
CA ILE A 46 -24.11 21.73 5.69
C ILE A 46 -23.94 20.37 5.00
N VAL A 47 -24.89 19.46 5.19
CA VAL A 47 -24.79 18.08 4.68
C VAL A 47 -26.03 17.74 3.86
N TYR A 48 -25.83 17.60 2.55
CA TYR A 48 -26.84 17.12 1.61
C TYR A 48 -26.81 15.60 1.50
N SER A 49 -27.97 15.02 1.22
CA SER A 49 -28.11 13.58 1.05
C SER A 49 -29.28 13.24 0.15
N PRO A 50 -29.16 12.21 -0.70
CA PRO A 50 -30.29 11.71 -1.49
C PRO A 50 -31.33 10.98 -0.63
N PHE A 51 -31.06 10.79 0.67
CA PHE A 51 -31.93 10.07 1.60
C PHE A 51 -32.76 11.00 2.49
N ASP A 52 -32.46 12.30 2.49
CA ASP A 52 -33.09 13.32 3.31
C ASP A 52 -33.70 14.38 2.38
N GLN A 53 -34.89 14.89 2.67
CA GLN A 53 -35.54 15.91 1.84
C GLN A 53 -34.87 17.28 1.98
N GLU A 54 -34.39 17.59 3.19
CA GLU A 54 -33.70 18.82 3.53
C GLU A 54 -32.26 18.56 3.95
N PRO A 55 -31.34 19.53 3.73
CA PRO A 55 -29.98 19.41 4.22
C PRO A 55 -29.96 19.40 5.74
N GLN A 56 -29.04 18.61 6.30
CA GLN A 56 -28.72 18.74 7.71
C GLN A 56 -27.83 19.95 7.91
N ILE A 57 -28.31 20.89 8.70
CA ILE A 57 -27.62 22.13 9.05
C ILE A 57 -27.22 22.07 10.53
N TRP A 58 -26.07 22.63 10.87
CA TRP A 58 -25.59 22.83 12.24
C TRP A 58 -24.66 24.05 12.30
N PRO A 59 -24.73 24.91 13.33
CA PRO A 59 -25.53 24.77 14.56
C PRO A 59 -27.00 25.19 14.45
N SER A 60 -27.26 26.31 13.78
CA SER A 60 -28.57 26.83 13.39
C SER A 60 -28.44 27.47 12.01
N GLU A 61 -29.54 27.76 11.34
CA GLU A 61 -29.50 28.40 10.03
C GLU A 61 -28.79 29.77 10.08
N SER A 62 -29.14 30.61 11.06
CA SER A 62 -28.45 31.88 11.32
C SER A 62 -26.97 31.69 11.64
N GLY A 63 -26.62 30.76 12.54
CA GLY A 63 -25.22 30.52 12.90
C GLY A 63 -24.39 29.99 11.73
N VAL A 64 -24.99 29.24 10.81
CA VAL A 64 -24.31 28.85 9.57
C VAL A 64 -24.11 30.05 8.65
N GLN A 65 -25.11 30.92 8.51
CA GLN A 65 -24.98 32.13 7.71
C GLN A 65 -23.85 33.03 8.22
N ASP A 66 -23.78 33.27 9.53
CA ASP A 66 -22.74 34.09 10.16
C ASP A 66 -21.33 33.54 9.86
N VAL A 67 -21.14 32.23 10.04
CA VAL A 67 -19.85 31.58 9.78
C VAL A 67 -19.48 31.62 8.29
N VAL A 68 -20.44 31.40 7.41
CA VAL A 68 -20.23 31.42 5.95
C VAL A 68 -19.90 32.83 5.46
N GLU A 69 -20.58 33.86 5.98
CA GLU A 69 -20.32 35.25 5.63
C GLU A 69 -18.94 35.71 6.10
N LYS A 70 -18.58 35.39 7.36
CA LYS A 70 -17.24 35.63 7.89
C LYS A 70 -16.16 34.90 7.08
N PHE A 71 -16.45 33.68 6.64
CA PHE A 71 -15.54 32.94 5.77
C PHE A 71 -15.37 33.64 4.40
N ARG A 72 -16.46 34.09 3.76
CA ARG A 72 -16.42 34.77 2.46
C ARG A 72 -15.60 36.05 2.48
N THR A 73 -15.73 36.84 3.56
CA THR A 73 -15.01 38.12 3.75
C THR A 73 -13.54 37.95 4.13
N MET A 74 -13.09 36.73 4.44
CA MET A 74 -11.71 36.48 4.87
C MET A 74 -10.70 36.56 3.69
N PRO A 75 -9.46 37.07 3.91
CA PRO A 75 -8.42 37.08 2.87
C PRO A 75 -8.04 35.69 2.37
N GLU A 76 -7.72 35.56 1.07
CA GLU A 76 -7.43 34.28 0.40
C GLU A 76 -6.29 33.48 1.06
N TRP A 77 -5.24 34.14 1.55
CA TRP A 77 -4.13 33.47 2.23
C TRP A 77 -4.56 32.75 3.52
N LYS A 78 -5.63 33.21 4.20
CA LYS A 78 -6.23 32.51 5.34
C LYS A 78 -7.14 31.35 4.90
N LYS A 79 -7.74 31.44 3.71
CA LYS A 79 -8.55 30.38 3.09
C LYS A 79 -7.69 29.24 2.48
N HIS A 80 -6.41 29.49 2.25
CA HIS A 80 -5.48 28.62 1.50
C HIS A 80 -5.18 27.24 2.14
N LYS A 81 -5.64 26.98 3.38
CA LYS A 81 -5.58 25.67 4.04
C LYS A 81 -6.86 24.83 3.86
N MET A 82 -7.56 25.01 2.74
CA MET A 82 -8.78 24.24 2.45
C MET A 82 -8.44 22.83 1.95
N GLY A 83 -8.98 21.81 2.61
CA GLY A 83 -9.03 20.46 2.05
C GLY A 83 -10.15 20.36 1.04
N ASN A 84 -9.85 20.47 -0.26
CA ASN A 84 -10.84 20.23 -1.31
C ASN A 84 -11.01 18.73 -1.57
N GLN A 85 -12.24 18.30 -1.86
CA GLN A 85 -12.51 16.90 -2.23
C GLN A 85 -11.72 16.49 -3.47
N GLU A 86 -11.52 17.41 -4.40
CA GLU A 86 -10.75 17.22 -5.63
C GLU A 86 -9.31 16.82 -5.34
N SER A 87 -8.53 17.57 -4.54
CA SER A 87 -7.14 17.17 -4.24
C SER A 87 -7.06 15.85 -3.47
N VAL A 88 -8.06 15.55 -2.63
CA VAL A 88 -8.12 14.25 -1.94
C VAL A 88 -8.33 13.13 -2.96
N MET A 89 -9.17 13.35 -3.97
CA MET A 89 -9.42 12.41 -5.05
C MET A 89 -8.20 12.27 -5.97
N GLU A 90 -7.58 13.37 -6.38
CA GLU A 90 -6.34 13.38 -7.16
C GLU A 90 -5.23 12.58 -6.45
N LYS A 91 -5.00 12.85 -5.16
CA LYS A 91 -4.03 12.09 -4.34
C LYS A 91 -4.35 10.59 -4.32
N SER A 92 -5.64 10.25 -4.30
CA SER A 92 -6.10 8.84 -4.32
C SER A 92 -5.88 8.20 -5.68
N ILE A 93 -6.12 8.92 -6.78
CA ILE A 93 -5.83 8.48 -8.16
C ILE A 93 -4.34 8.25 -8.34
N VAL A 94 -3.49 9.19 -7.92
CA VAL A 94 -2.03 9.05 -7.99
C VAL A 94 -1.56 7.82 -7.21
N LYS A 95 -2.09 7.60 -6.01
CA LYS A 95 -1.81 6.38 -5.22
C LYS A 95 -2.27 5.11 -5.94
N GLY A 96 -3.43 5.14 -6.61
CA GLY A 96 -3.94 4.04 -7.43
C GLY A 96 -3.01 3.72 -8.59
N LYS A 97 -2.65 4.72 -9.40
CA LYS A 97 -1.71 4.60 -10.53
C LYS A 97 -0.36 4.03 -10.10
N ARG A 98 0.17 4.49 -8.96
CA ARG A 98 1.44 3.97 -8.41
C ARG A 98 1.37 2.48 -8.08
N LYS A 99 0.25 2.01 -7.55
CA LYS A 99 0.05 0.58 -7.25
C LYS A 99 -0.06 -0.25 -8.52
N ILE A 100 -0.78 0.25 -9.53
CA ILE A 100 -0.90 -0.42 -10.83
C ILE A 100 0.49 -0.59 -11.44
N ARG A 101 1.27 0.50 -11.52
CA ARG A 101 2.63 0.44 -12.07
C ARG A 101 3.54 -0.55 -11.33
N LYS A 102 3.45 -0.60 -10.00
CA LYS A 102 4.22 -1.58 -9.20
C LYS A 102 3.84 -3.03 -9.55
N LEU A 103 2.54 -3.31 -9.69
CA LEU A 103 2.07 -4.64 -10.07
C LEU A 103 2.47 -4.99 -11.50
N GLU A 104 2.45 -4.03 -12.43
CA GLU A 104 2.93 -4.24 -13.80
C GLU A 104 4.43 -4.53 -13.84
N GLU A 105 5.24 -3.80 -13.06
CA GLU A 105 6.68 -4.06 -12.89
C GLU A 105 6.93 -5.47 -12.32
N GLU A 106 6.24 -5.85 -11.23
CA GLU A 106 6.34 -7.17 -10.60
C GLU A 106 5.90 -8.32 -11.54
N ASN A 107 4.82 -8.11 -12.30
CA ASN A 107 4.35 -9.10 -13.27
C ASN A 107 5.37 -9.31 -14.40
N LYS A 108 5.96 -8.22 -14.92
CA LYS A 108 6.99 -8.31 -15.97
C LYS A 108 8.24 -9.04 -15.50
N GLU A 109 8.71 -8.74 -14.29
CA GLU A 109 9.87 -9.43 -13.71
C GLU A 109 9.61 -10.93 -13.58
N MET A 110 8.39 -11.30 -13.18
CA MET A 110 7.97 -12.70 -13.08
C MET A 110 7.86 -13.38 -14.45
N GLU A 111 7.26 -12.73 -15.45
CA GLU A 111 7.18 -13.23 -16.83
C GLU A 111 8.57 -13.50 -17.42
N ILE A 112 9.51 -12.56 -17.26
CA ILE A 112 10.88 -12.67 -17.73
C ILE A 112 11.65 -13.77 -16.98
N THR A 113 11.46 -13.87 -15.67
CA THR A 113 12.06 -14.94 -14.87
C THR A 113 11.55 -16.31 -15.31
N MET A 114 10.24 -16.46 -15.56
CA MET A 114 9.66 -17.69 -16.09
C MET A 114 10.23 -18.04 -17.46
N PHE A 115 10.36 -17.04 -18.35
CA PHE A 115 10.97 -17.23 -19.67
C PHE A 115 12.43 -17.69 -19.57
N MET A 116 13.23 -17.11 -18.68
CA MET A 116 14.61 -17.55 -18.41
C MET A 116 14.64 -19.04 -18.04
N PHE A 117 13.79 -19.49 -17.11
CA PHE A 117 13.73 -20.90 -16.73
C PHE A 117 13.23 -21.81 -17.85
N GLN A 118 12.30 -21.36 -18.69
CA GLN A 118 11.90 -22.12 -19.88
C GLN A 118 13.07 -22.33 -20.85
N CYS A 119 13.91 -21.32 -21.06
CA CYS A 119 15.11 -21.43 -21.90
C CYS A 119 16.13 -22.44 -21.35
N LEU A 120 16.25 -22.54 -20.02
CA LEU A 120 17.12 -23.53 -19.38
C LEU A 120 16.58 -24.96 -19.51
N ASN A 121 15.24 -25.13 -19.47
CA ASN A 121 14.60 -26.44 -19.50
C ASN A 121 14.38 -26.99 -20.92
N SER A 122 14.19 -26.12 -21.92
CA SER A 122 13.94 -26.50 -23.30
C SER A 122 15.06 -25.99 -24.19
N SER A 123 15.78 -26.88 -24.88
CA SER A 123 16.85 -26.55 -25.83
C SER A 123 16.37 -25.80 -27.10
N ARG A 124 15.14 -25.29 -27.11
CA ARG A 124 14.58 -24.39 -28.13
C ARG A 124 14.00 -23.16 -27.48
N VAL A 125 14.54 -22.01 -27.84
CA VAL A 125 14.11 -20.69 -27.38
C VAL A 125 13.21 -20.10 -28.44
N GLN A 126 11.90 -20.07 -28.18
CA GLN A 126 11.00 -19.20 -28.93
C GLN A 126 10.28 -18.30 -27.93
N PRO A 127 10.52 -16.98 -27.98
CA PRO A 127 9.68 -16.03 -27.26
C PRO A 127 8.24 -16.22 -27.74
N GLN A 128 7.33 -16.58 -26.84
CA GLN A 128 5.90 -16.72 -27.20
C GLN A 128 5.27 -15.36 -27.56
N HIS A 129 5.93 -14.25 -27.19
CA HIS A 129 5.55 -12.87 -27.45
C HIS A 129 6.75 -12.04 -27.96
N HIS A 130 6.47 -10.96 -28.69
CA HIS A 130 7.49 -10.00 -29.10
C HIS A 130 8.11 -9.32 -27.87
N MET A 131 9.35 -9.72 -27.51
CA MET A 131 10.12 -9.00 -26.50
C MET A 131 10.58 -7.65 -27.05
N THR A 132 10.41 -6.60 -26.24
CA THR A 132 10.97 -5.28 -26.51
C THR A 132 12.44 -5.22 -26.05
N LEU A 133 13.18 -4.21 -26.50
CA LEU A 133 14.55 -3.96 -26.02
C LEU A 133 14.61 -3.76 -24.50
N ALA A 134 13.58 -3.15 -23.91
CA ALA A 134 13.49 -2.99 -22.46
C ALA A 134 13.34 -4.33 -21.75
N ASP A 135 12.59 -5.27 -22.33
CA ASP A 135 12.40 -6.61 -21.77
C ASP A 135 13.70 -7.42 -21.83
N LEU A 136 14.47 -7.28 -22.91
CA LEU A 136 15.79 -7.91 -23.04
C LEU A 136 16.80 -7.37 -22.01
N ASN A 137 16.80 -6.06 -21.77
CA ASN A 137 17.65 -5.46 -20.72
C ASN A 137 17.25 -5.96 -19.33
N LEU A 138 15.95 -6.07 -19.06
CA LEU A 138 15.43 -6.62 -17.81
C LEU A 138 15.81 -8.11 -17.66
N LEU A 139 15.76 -8.90 -18.74
CA LEU A 139 16.23 -10.28 -18.74
C LEU A 139 17.73 -10.38 -18.41
N SER A 140 18.58 -9.54 -19.00
CA SER A 140 20.02 -9.48 -18.67
C SER A 140 20.22 -9.22 -17.19
N SER A 141 19.53 -8.23 -16.63
CA SER A 141 19.61 -7.88 -15.21
C SER A 141 19.16 -9.02 -14.30
N VAL A 142 18.09 -9.73 -14.66
CA VAL A 142 17.61 -10.90 -13.90
C VAL A 142 18.63 -12.04 -13.93
N ILE A 143 19.22 -12.33 -15.10
CA ILE A 143 20.28 -13.35 -15.24
C ILE A 143 21.49 -12.99 -14.36
N GLU A 144 21.98 -11.76 -14.45
CA GLU A 144 23.09 -11.26 -13.63
C GLU A 144 22.79 -11.39 -12.13
N GLN A 145 21.59 -11.02 -11.70
CA GLN A 145 21.17 -11.16 -10.31
C GLN A 145 21.19 -12.63 -9.86
N LYS A 146 20.68 -13.55 -10.68
CA LYS A 146 20.67 -14.99 -10.36
C LYS A 146 22.08 -15.58 -10.33
N LEU A 147 22.97 -15.19 -11.24
CA LEU A 147 24.37 -15.60 -11.22
C LEU A 147 25.06 -15.12 -9.93
N ASN A 148 24.83 -13.86 -9.54
CA ASN A 148 25.37 -13.31 -8.29
C ASN A 148 24.83 -14.04 -7.04
N ASP A 149 23.53 -14.36 -7.02
CA ASP A 149 22.92 -15.15 -5.93
C ASP A 149 23.54 -16.55 -5.84
N ILE A 150 23.77 -17.22 -6.99
CA ILE A 150 24.44 -18.53 -7.05
C ILE A 150 25.89 -18.41 -6.55
N SER A 151 26.66 -17.42 -7.01
CA SER A 151 28.03 -17.19 -6.54
C SER A 151 28.08 -16.99 -5.02
N ARG A 152 27.17 -16.19 -4.45
CA ARG A 152 27.07 -16.00 -3.00
C ARG A 152 26.74 -17.30 -2.26
N MET A 153 25.84 -18.13 -2.80
CA MET A 153 25.52 -19.42 -2.20
C MET A 153 26.71 -20.38 -2.21
N LEU A 154 27.47 -20.42 -3.31
CA LEU A 154 28.68 -21.24 -3.42
C LEU A 154 29.76 -20.81 -2.42
N GLU A 155 29.94 -19.51 -2.21
CA GLU A 155 30.86 -18.98 -1.20
C GLU A 155 30.49 -19.44 0.21
N ILE A 156 29.20 -19.41 0.58
CA ILE A 156 28.72 -19.86 1.89
C ILE A 156 28.95 -21.36 2.09
N THR A 157 28.71 -22.18 1.06
CA THR A 157 28.92 -23.63 1.11
C THR A 157 30.41 -23.98 1.18
N ASN A 158 31.28 -23.24 0.48
CA ASN A 158 32.74 -23.46 0.53
C ASN A 158 33.37 -23.07 1.90
N VAL A 159 32.74 -22.18 2.66
CA VAL A 159 33.20 -21.82 4.03
C VAL A 159 32.82 -22.90 5.07
N THR A 160 31.89 -23.80 4.77
CA THR A 160 31.47 -24.88 5.69
C THR A 160 32.27 -26.18 5.56
N GLU A 161 33.11 -26.32 4.51
CA GLU A 161 34.06 -27.42 4.38
C GLU A 161 35.42 -27.06 5.01
N ALA A 162 35.48 -26.98 6.34
CA ALA A 162 36.76 -27.05 7.05
C ALA A 162 37.26 -28.51 7.08
N PRO A 163 38.57 -28.78 6.90
CA PRO A 163 39.09 -30.14 6.78
C PRO A 163 38.94 -30.91 8.09
N TYR A 164 38.11 -31.95 8.08
CA TYR A 164 38.03 -32.92 9.18
C TYR A 164 39.35 -33.70 9.23
N GLN A 165 40.21 -33.41 10.21
CA GLN A 165 41.34 -34.29 10.53
C GLN A 165 40.87 -35.40 11.49
N PRO A 166 40.92 -36.69 11.10
CA PRO A 166 40.60 -37.77 12.02
C PRO A 166 41.68 -37.84 13.11
N GLN A 167 41.29 -37.68 14.38
CA GLN A 167 42.17 -37.99 15.50
C GLN A 167 42.27 -39.51 15.64
N ILE A 168 43.41 -40.08 15.26
CA ILE A 168 43.75 -41.47 15.57
C ILE A 168 44.15 -41.52 17.06
N GLN A 169 43.32 -42.13 17.90
CA GLN A 169 43.73 -42.51 19.25
C GLN A 169 44.52 -43.83 19.19
N PRO A 170 45.68 -43.94 19.87
CA PRO A 170 46.41 -45.18 19.95
C PRO A 170 45.65 -46.20 20.81
N PHE A 171 45.48 -47.40 20.25
CA PHE A 171 44.95 -48.58 20.94
C PHE A 171 45.93 -49.00 22.04
N VAL A 172 45.49 -48.94 23.30
CA VAL A 172 46.26 -49.46 24.43
C VAL A 172 45.81 -50.89 24.68
N ASP A 173 46.67 -51.84 24.32
CA ASP A 173 46.51 -53.25 24.67
C ASP A 173 46.69 -53.42 26.19
N THR A 174 45.58 -53.51 26.91
CA THR A 174 45.56 -54.18 28.21
C THR A 174 44.75 -55.45 28.07
N ASN A 175 45.42 -56.56 27.74
CA ASN A 175 45.20 -57.86 28.37
C ASN A 175 46.22 -58.89 27.84
N LEU A 176 47.32 -59.05 28.57
CA LEU A 176 48.02 -60.33 28.64
C LEU A 176 48.72 -60.44 30.01
N LYS A 177 48.06 -61.09 30.97
CA LYS A 177 48.74 -61.81 32.05
C LYS A 177 48.06 -63.16 32.20
N LEU A 178 48.93 -64.19 32.15
CA LEU A 178 48.70 -65.62 32.30
C LEU A 178 47.82 -65.99 33.50
#